data_AF-A0A812WU08-F1
#
_entry.id   AF-A0A812WU08-F1
#
_cell.length_a   1.000
_cell.length_b   1.000
_cell.length_c   1.000
_cell.angle_alpha   90.00
_cell.angle_beta   90.00
_cell.angle_gamma   90.00
#
_symmetry.space_group_name_H-M   'P 1'
#
loop_
_entity.id
_entity.type
_entity.pdbx_description
1 polymer ?
#
loop_
_entity_poly.entity_id
_entity_poly.type
_entity_poly.pdbx_seq_one_letter_code
_entity_poly.pdbx_strand_id
1 'polypeptide(L)'
;FSFTLALFVFAFKEFGALVWGLIASSALLALLLLGLGAARRQQAQVLLGCLVIASIMAAIPAGEYIESTFMDEYWRLGYGAAYEGVSPLAPGQSYLDASFMAFDRTAFIDVSKGLGFMKGGHLYCVAPVVSRTTRASNASFWVTGVDCCARRGSFSCLGSQDAARGSGIVLSDSDGIFTKAARMAQSVHGFDILPESQILLLVWMREPTLYAASLQASAMTFVGITIIAFFLLGLCLGHCAVQSLPQRKF
;
A
#
# COMPACT_ATOMS: atom_id res chain seq x y z
N PHE A 1 22.98 5.84 1.22
CA PHE A 1 22.00 4.76 1.43
C PHE A 1 20.90 5.17 2.40
N SER A 2 21.11 5.16 3.73
CA SER A 2 20.04 5.35 4.72
C SER A 2 19.27 6.67 4.56
N PHE A 3 19.98 7.77 4.28
CA PHE A 3 19.36 9.07 4.01
C PHE A 3 18.51 9.05 2.72
N THR A 4 19.05 8.52 1.63
CA THR A 4 18.33 8.37 0.35
C THR A 4 17.08 7.49 0.51
N LEU A 5 17.20 6.40 1.25
CA LEU A 5 16.09 5.49 1.53
C LEU A 5 15.00 6.18 2.38
N ALA A 6 15.39 6.93 3.43
CA ALA A 6 14.46 7.68 4.25
C ALA A 6 13.72 8.77 3.45
N LEU A 7 14.40 9.47 2.54
CA LEU A 7 13.76 10.43 1.64
C LEU A 7 12.72 9.77 0.73
N PHE A 8 13.04 8.60 0.18
CA PHE A 8 12.08 7.82 -0.61
C PHE A 8 10.85 7.39 0.20
N VAL A 9 11.05 6.93 1.43
CA VAL A 9 9.95 6.39 2.25
C VAL A 9 9.05 7.49 2.79
N PHE A 10 9.60 8.60 3.27
CA PHE A 10 8.84 9.61 4.01
C PHE A 10 8.50 10.87 3.22
N ALA A 11 9.33 11.27 2.25
CA ALA A 11 9.19 12.57 1.58
C ALA A 11 8.80 12.46 0.10
N PHE A 12 8.83 11.27 -0.49
CA PHE A 12 8.62 11.09 -1.93
C PHE A 12 7.22 11.48 -2.39
N LYS A 13 6.18 11.16 -1.60
CA LYS A 13 4.78 11.42 -1.98
C LYS A 13 4.47 12.90 -2.12
N GLU A 14 4.96 13.72 -1.19
CA GLU A 14 4.71 15.17 -1.16
C GLU A 14 5.75 15.96 -1.98
N PHE A 15 7.02 15.54 -1.96
CA PHE A 15 8.15 16.31 -2.48
C PHE A 15 8.99 15.54 -3.50
N GLY A 16 8.37 14.69 -4.33
CA GLY A 16 9.08 13.82 -5.28
C GLY A 16 10.11 14.55 -6.16
N ALA A 17 9.81 15.76 -6.64
CA ALA A 17 10.74 16.57 -7.43
C ALA A 17 12.01 16.97 -6.64
N LEU A 18 11.86 17.32 -5.36
CA LEU A 18 13.00 17.65 -4.49
C LEU A 18 13.82 16.39 -4.18
N VAL A 19 13.17 15.24 -3.96
CA VAL A 19 13.86 13.96 -3.71
C VAL A 19 14.71 13.57 -4.93
N TRP A 20 14.14 13.62 -6.14
CA TRP A 20 14.89 13.36 -7.38
C TRP A 20 16.01 14.38 -7.61
N GLY A 21 15.76 15.67 -7.31
CA GLY A 21 16.78 16.71 -7.39
C GLY A 21 17.96 16.46 -6.43
N LEU A 22 17.69 16.04 -5.20
CA LEU A 22 18.71 15.67 -4.22
C LEU A 22 19.50 14.44 -4.67
N ILE A 23 18.83 13.40 -5.19
CA ILE A 23 19.48 12.21 -5.73
C ILE A 23 20.38 12.59 -6.91
N ALA A 24 19.88 13.38 -7.87
CA ALA A 24 20.66 13.84 -9.01
C ALA A 24 21.88 14.67 -8.57
N SER A 25 21.72 15.58 -7.60
CA SER A 25 22.83 16.36 -7.06
C SER A 25 23.89 15.48 -6.39
N SER A 26 23.47 14.45 -5.64
CA SER A 26 24.38 13.49 -5.00
C SER A 26 25.11 12.61 -6.02
N ALA A 27 24.43 12.23 -7.11
CA ALA A 27 25.03 11.49 -8.22
C ALA A 27 26.05 12.34 -8.98
N LEU A 28 25.75 13.62 -9.26
CA LEU A 28 26.67 14.57 -9.88
C LEU A 28 27.92 14.79 -9.02
N LEU A 29 27.75 14.96 -7.70
CA LEU A 29 28.87 15.06 -6.76
C LEU A 29 29.72 13.79 -6.77
N ALA A 30 29.10 12.61 -6.81
CA ALA A 30 29.82 11.34 -6.88
C ALA A 30 30.64 11.20 -8.17
N LEU A 31 30.07 11.59 -9.32
CA LEU A 31 30.79 11.62 -10.60
C LEU A 31 31.94 12.62 -10.59
N LEU A 32 31.76 13.79 -9.97
CA LEU A 32 32.82 14.78 -9.81
C LEU A 32 33.95 14.27 -8.92
N LEU A 33 33.64 13.58 -7.82
CA LEU A 33 34.63 12.94 -6.95
C LEU A 33 35.40 11.83 -7.69
N LEU A 34 34.72 11.04 -8.53
CA LEU A 34 35.37 10.04 -9.39
C LEU A 34 36.32 10.69 -10.40
N GLY A 35 35.86 11.74 -11.09
CA GLY A 35 36.66 12.44 -12.10
C GLY A 35 37.90 13.12 -11.51
N LEU A 36 37.72 13.88 -10.41
CA LEU A 36 38.83 14.54 -9.72
C LEU A 36 39.79 13.53 -9.07
N GLY A 37 39.26 12.47 -8.46
CA GLY A 37 40.04 11.40 -7.85
C GLY A 37 40.89 10.65 -8.88
N ALA A 38 40.31 10.33 -10.05
CA ALA A 38 41.04 9.70 -11.16
C ALA A 38 42.13 10.63 -11.72
N ALA A 39 41.82 11.93 -11.93
CA ALA A 39 42.77 12.91 -12.43
C ALA A 39 43.94 13.15 -11.46
N ARG A 40 43.68 13.20 -10.15
CA ARG A 40 44.70 13.42 -9.11
C ARG A 40 45.34 12.12 -8.59
N ARG A 41 44.96 10.95 -9.14
CA ARG A 41 45.36 9.61 -8.67
C ARG A 41 45.14 9.39 -7.17
N GLN A 42 44.11 10.01 -6.59
CA GLN A 42 43.76 9.86 -5.19
C GLN A 42 42.75 8.72 -5.02
N GLN A 43 43.25 7.54 -4.65
CA GLN A 43 42.44 6.32 -4.50
C GLN A 43 41.26 6.48 -3.52
N ALA A 44 41.42 7.26 -2.45
CA ALA A 44 40.37 7.50 -1.47
C ALA A 44 39.15 8.23 -2.05
N GLN A 45 39.37 9.21 -2.94
CA GLN A 45 38.27 9.96 -3.58
C GLN A 45 37.50 9.09 -4.57
N VAL A 46 38.21 8.23 -5.30
CA VAL A 46 37.60 7.28 -6.23
C VAL A 46 36.74 6.26 -5.47
N LEU A 47 37.26 5.71 -4.37
CA LEU A 47 36.53 4.76 -3.54
C LEU A 47 35.25 5.38 -2.95
N LEU A 48 35.35 6.62 -2.45
CA LEU A 48 34.20 7.36 -1.91
C LEU A 48 33.13 7.59 -2.99
N GLY A 49 33.53 8.00 -4.20
CA GLY A 49 32.61 8.17 -5.33
C GLY A 49 31.89 6.86 -5.70
N CYS A 50 32.63 5.74 -5.79
CA CYS A 50 32.05 4.42 -6.05
C CYS A 50 31.04 4.00 -4.97
N LEU A 51 31.36 4.22 -3.69
CA LEU A 51 30.47 3.89 -2.57
C LEU A 51 29.17 4.70 -2.62
N VAL A 52 29.24 5.99 -2.95
CA VAL A 52 28.04 6.82 -3.09
C VAL A 52 27.15 6.32 -4.23
N ILE A 53 27.73 6.02 -5.41
CA ILE A 53 26.98 5.47 -6.54
C ILE A 53 26.35 4.12 -6.18
N ALA A 54 27.11 3.20 -5.59
CA ALA A 54 26.60 1.91 -5.14
C ALA A 54 25.44 2.09 -4.13
N SER A 55 25.54 3.10 -3.26
CA SER A 55 24.48 3.40 -2.30
C SER A 55 23.20 3.94 -2.94
N ILE A 56 23.30 4.73 -4.01
CA ILE A 56 22.13 5.24 -4.75
C ILE A 56 21.48 4.09 -5.52
N MET A 57 22.29 3.30 -6.23
CA MET A 57 21.83 2.14 -7.02
C MET A 57 21.10 1.11 -6.16
N ALA A 58 21.54 0.90 -4.92
CA ALA A 58 20.85 0.01 -3.99
C ALA A 58 19.60 0.65 -3.37
N ALA A 59 19.61 1.97 -3.11
CA ALA A 59 18.52 2.64 -2.40
C ALA A 59 17.27 2.85 -3.27
N ILE A 60 17.41 3.10 -4.57
CA ILE A 60 16.26 3.34 -5.48
C ILE A 60 15.30 2.14 -5.52
N PRO A 61 15.72 0.91 -5.90
CA PRO A 61 14.80 -0.22 -5.99
C PRO A 61 14.26 -0.63 -4.62
N ALA A 62 15.06 -0.52 -3.55
CA ALA A 62 14.60 -0.78 -2.20
C ALA A 62 13.53 0.23 -1.75
N GLY A 63 13.71 1.51 -2.07
CA GLY A 63 12.75 2.57 -1.79
C GLY A 63 11.44 2.39 -2.55
N GLU A 64 11.52 2.16 -3.87
CA GLU A 64 10.35 1.91 -4.74
C GLU A 64 9.56 0.68 -4.28
N TYR A 65 10.25 -0.40 -3.89
CA TYR A 65 9.60 -1.58 -3.35
C TYR A 65 8.85 -1.30 -2.03
N ILE A 66 9.47 -0.60 -1.09
CA ILE A 66 8.84 -0.26 0.20
C ILE A 66 7.67 0.70 -0.01
N GLU A 67 7.82 1.66 -0.93
CA GLU A 67 6.79 2.64 -1.23
C GLU A 67 5.55 1.98 -1.82
N SER A 68 5.71 1.26 -2.94
CA SER A 68 4.61 0.56 -3.62
C SER A 68 3.94 -0.53 -2.78
N THR A 69 4.67 -1.18 -1.87
CA THR A 69 4.12 -2.29 -1.07
C THR A 69 3.42 -1.82 0.21
N PHE A 70 3.92 -0.75 0.85
CA PHE A 70 3.46 -0.35 2.18
C PHE A 70 3.04 1.12 2.28
N MET A 71 3.91 2.04 1.84
CA MET A 71 3.69 3.46 2.10
C MET A 71 2.59 4.06 1.23
N ASP A 72 2.42 3.59 -0.01
CA ASP A 72 1.39 4.10 -0.91
C ASP A 72 -0.02 3.91 -0.33
N GLU A 73 -0.28 2.71 0.19
CA GLU A 73 -1.54 2.41 0.87
C GLU A 73 -1.66 3.18 2.20
N TYR A 74 -0.57 3.27 2.98
CA TYR A 74 -0.55 4.07 4.20
C TYR A 74 -0.93 5.54 3.96
N TRP A 75 -0.33 6.18 2.96
CA TRP A 75 -0.60 7.56 2.58
C TRP A 75 -2.02 7.72 2.01
N ARG A 76 -2.47 6.79 1.17
CA ARG A 76 -3.84 6.78 0.65
C ARG A 76 -4.85 6.80 1.79
N LEU A 77 -4.64 5.94 2.79
CA LEU A 77 -5.50 5.87 3.98
C LEU A 77 -5.40 7.12 4.86
N GLY A 78 -4.20 7.71 4.98
CA GLY A 78 -3.97 8.91 5.78
C GLY A 78 -4.55 10.19 5.19
N TYR A 79 -4.59 10.33 3.87
CA TYR A 79 -5.16 11.49 3.18
C TYR A 79 -6.68 11.41 2.98
N GLY A 80 -7.27 10.21 3.06
CA GLY A 80 -8.72 10.07 2.91
C GLY A 80 -9.50 10.39 4.18
N ALA A 81 -10.78 10.69 4.00
CA ALA A 81 -11.69 11.02 5.09
C ALA A 81 -12.08 9.77 5.91
N ALA A 82 -12.32 9.97 7.20
CA ALA A 82 -12.90 8.97 8.08
C ALA A 82 -14.34 9.38 8.43
N TYR A 83 -15.30 8.49 8.15
CA TYR A 83 -16.70 8.74 8.44
C TYR A 83 -17.22 7.75 9.48
N GLU A 84 -18.00 8.25 10.45
CA GLU A 84 -18.63 7.46 11.50
C GLU A 84 -20.15 7.58 11.46
N GLY A 85 -20.86 6.54 11.90
CA GLY A 85 -22.32 6.51 11.92
C GLY A 85 -22.94 6.54 10.52
N VAL A 86 -22.23 6.03 9.51
CA VAL A 86 -22.72 6.02 8.13
C VAL A 86 -23.92 5.10 8.01
N SER A 87 -25.00 5.60 7.42
CA SER A 87 -26.16 4.78 7.16
C SER A 87 -25.92 3.87 5.94
N PRO A 88 -26.25 2.57 6.00
CA PRO A 88 -26.12 1.68 4.84
C PRO A 88 -27.08 2.07 3.69
N LEU A 89 -28.09 2.91 3.97
CA LEU A 89 -29.03 3.45 2.98
C LEU A 89 -28.51 4.72 2.29
N ALA A 90 -27.40 5.28 2.77
CA ALA A 90 -26.87 6.51 2.22
C ALA A 90 -26.36 6.30 0.78
N PRO A 91 -26.43 7.34 -0.07
CA PRO A 91 -25.83 7.28 -1.40
C PRO A 91 -24.31 7.20 -1.29
N GLY A 92 -23.70 6.27 -2.02
CA GLY A 92 -22.25 6.10 -2.00
C GLY A 92 -21.48 7.32 -2.50
N GLN A 93 -22.07 8.10 -3.41
CA GLN A 93 -21.45 9.31 -3.98
C GLN A 93 -21.01 10.33 -2.92
N SER A 94 -21.68 10.36 -1.77
CA SER A 94 -21.34 11.29 -0.68
C SER A 94 -20.05 10.92 0.07
N TYR A 95 -19.45 9.77 -0.23
CA TYR A 95 -18.32 9.22 0.51
C TYR A 95 -17.14 8.81 -0.39
N LEU A 96 -17.03 9.35 -1.60
CA LEU A 96 -15.99 8.97 -2.55
C LEU A 96 -14.55 9.28 -2.08
N ASP A 97 -14.40 10.19 -1.13
CA ASP A 97 -13.13 10.57 -0.50
C ASP A 97 -12.83 9.75 0.77
N ALA A 98 -13.73 8.84 1.17
CA ALA A 98 -13.57 8.04 2.36
C ALA A 98 -12.41 7.04 2.20
N SER A 99 -11.54 6.98 3.19
CA SER A 99 -10.61 5.86 3.40
C SER A 99 -11.10 4.93 4.50
N PHE A 100 -11.75 5.49 5.51
CA PHE A 100 -12.31 4.74 6.63
C PHE A 100 -13.80 5.01 6.75
N MET A 101 -14.55 3.95 7.00
CA MET A 101 -15.99 4.05 7.18
C MET A 101 -16.42 3.17 8.33
N ALA A 102 -17.13 3.76 9.29
CA ALA A 102 -17.82 3.06 10.37
C ALA A 102 -19.32 3.29 10.22
N PHE A 103 -20.05 2.21 9.98
CA PHE A 103 -21.49 2.22 9.80
C PHE A 103 -22.24 2.32 11.13
N ASP A 104 -23.49 2.78 11.04
CA ASP A 104 -24.42 2.75 12.16
C ASP A 104 -24.75 1.31 12.62
N ARG A 105 -25.43 1.19 13.77
CA ARG A 105 -25.80 -0.12 14.36
C ARG A 105 -26.85 -0.89 13.55
N THR A 106 -27.48 -0.26 12.57
CA THR A 106 -28.49 -0.89 11.71
C THR A 106 -27.86 -1.58 10.51
N ALA A 107 -26.62 -1.23 10.16
CA ALA A 107 -25.88 -1.87 9.09
C ALA A 107 -25.50 -3.32 9.42
N PHE A 108 -25.70 -4.19 8.45
CA PHE A 108 -25.18 -5.55 8.47
C PHE A 108 -24.85 -5.99 7.05
N ILE A 109 -24.01 -7.00 6.94
CA ILE A 109 -23.64 -7.60 5.66
C ILE A 109 -24.61 -8.75 5.39
N ASP A 110 -25.33 -8.68 4.28
CA ASP A 110 -26.21 -9.77 3.87
C ASP A 110 -25.40 -10.86 3.15
N VAL A 111 -24.83 -11.79 3.93
CA VAL A 111 -24.01 -12.90 3.43
C VAL A 111 -24.76 -13.84 2.50
N SER A 112 -26.10 -13.83 2.55
CA SER A 112 -26.94 -14.65 1.65
C SER A 112 -26.98 -14.09 0.22
N LYS A 113 -26.70 -12.78 0.08
CA LYS A 113 -26.60 -12.06 -1.20
C LYS A 113 -25.16 -11.86 -1.66
N GLY A 114 -24.27 -12.74 -1.23
CA GLY A 114 -22.91 -12.80 -1.74
C GLY A 114 -22.89 -13.21 -3.22
N LEU A 115 -21.94 -12.68 -4.00
CA LEU A 115 -21.69 -13.11 -5.36
C LEU A 115 -20.19 -13.21 -5.64
N GLY A 116 -19.79 -14.28 -6.32
CA GLY A 116 -18.41 -14.52 -6.73
C GLY A 116 -18.24 -14.37 -8.24
N PHE A 117 -17.33 -13.49 -8.66
CA PHE A 117 -16.93 -13.29 -10.05
C PHE A 117 -15.59 -13.98 -10.34
N MET A 118 -15.59 -14.95 -11.26
CA MET A 118 -14.40 -15.73 -11.57
C MET A 118 -13.52 -15.02 -12.61
N LYS A 119 -12.26 -14.72 -12.27
CA LYS A 119 -11.28 -14.16 -13.22
C LYS A 119 -9.88 -14.68 -12.90
N GLY A 120 -9.18 -15.19 -13.91
CA GLY A 120 -7.76 -15.59 -13.77
C GLY A 120 -7.52 -16.67 -12.71
N GLY A 121 -8.45 -17.60 -12.48
CA GLY A 121 -8.30 -18.67 -11.48
C GLY A 121 -8.69 -18.29 -10.05
N HIS A 122 -9.03 -17.02 -9.80
CA HIS A 122 -9.51 -16.54 -8.50
C HIS A 122 -10.99 -16.12 -8.56
N LEU A 123 -11.68 -16.26 -7.43
CA LEU A 123 -13.05 -15.83 -7.23
C LEU A 123 -13.09 -14.51 -6.46
N TYR A 124 -13.53 -13.45 -7.14
CA TYR A 124 -13.68 -12.12 -6.57
C TYR A 124 -15.08 -11.99 -5.97
N CYS A 125 -15.12 -11.93 -4.66
CA CYS A 125 -16.33 -11.99 -3.85
C CYS A 125 -16.82 -10.61 -3.47
N VAL A 126 -18.13 -10.41 -3.54
CA VAL A 126 -18.82 -9.21 -3.04
C VAL A 126 -20.03 -9.59 -2.20
N ALA A 127 -20.35 -8.80 -1.18
CA ALA A 127 -21.61 -8.88 -0.45
C ALA A 127 -22.12 -7.48 -0.09
N PRO A 128 -23.44 -7.21 -0.19
CA PRO A 128 -23.98 -5.88 0.07
C PRO A 128 -24.04 -5.59 1.57
N VAL A 129 -23.75 -4.33 1.93
CA VAL A 129 -24.06 -3.78 3.25
C VAL A 129 -25.46 -3.18 3.19
N VAL A 130 -26.36 -3.66 4.04
CA VAL A 130 -27.78 -3.28 4.03
C VAL A 130 -28.27 -2.96 5.44
N SER A 131 -29.44 -2.32 5.55
CA SER A 131 -30.04 -2.04 6.86
C SER A 131 -30.88 -3.21 7.37
N ARG A 132 -30.76 -3.53 8.65
CA ARG A 132 -31.62 -4.52 9.34
C ARG A 132 -33.07 -4.07 9.45
N THR A 133 -33.29 -2.76 9.53
CA THR A 133 -34.61 -2.18 9.84
C THR A 133 -35.39 -1.81 8.59
N THR A 134 -34.69 -1.49 7.50
CA THR A 134 -35.29 -0.97 6.28
C THR A 134 -34.81 -1.77 5.08
N ARG A 135 -35.75 -2.27 4.26
CA ARG A 135 -35.41 -2.84 2.96
C ARG A 135 -35.06 -1.71 1.99
N ALA A 136 -33.79 -1.64 1.61
CA ALA A 136 -33.34 -0.81 0.51
C ALA A 136 -33.60 -1.52 -0.82
N SER A 137 -34.04 -0.78 -1.83
CA SER A 137 -34.08 -1.26 -3.22
C SER A 137 -32.70 -1.22 -3.86
N ASN A 138 -31.80 -0.37 -3.35
CA ASN A 138 -30.44 -0.20 -3.82
C ASN A 138 -29.40 -0.54 -2.73
N ALA A 139 -28.19 -0.87 -3.15
CA ALA A 139 -27.05 -1.07 -2.26
C ALA A 139 -25.85 -0.31 -2.82
N SER A 140 -25.46 0.76 -2.12
CA SER A 140 -24.30 1.59 -2.49
C SER A 140 -22.99 0.99 -1.99
N PHE A 141 -23.02 0.26 -0.88
CA PHE A 141 -21.83 -0.22 -0.17
C PHE A 141 -21.71 -1.73 -0.29
N TRP A 142 -20.52 -2.20 -0.66
CA TRP A 142 -20.25 -3.61 -0.93
C TRP A 142 -18.95 -4.04 -0.26
N VAL A 143 -19.01 -5.13 0.49
CA VAL A 143 -17.83 -5.75 1.09
C VAL A 143 -17.18 -6.69 0.08
N THR A 144 -15.87 -6.57 -0.09
CA THR A 144 -15.08 -7.33 -1.05
C THR A 144 -14.18 -8.36 -0.37
N GLY A 145 -13.86 -9.45 -1.08
CA GLY A 145 -12.82 -10.40 -0.69
C GLY A 145 -12.46 -11.35 -1.83
N VAL A 146 -11.42 -12.18 -1.67
CA VAL A 146 -10.95 -13.12 -2.70
C VAL A 146 -11.01 -14.55 -2.16
N ASP A 147 -11.52 -15.48 -2.96
CA ASP A 147 -11.58 -16.92 -2.69
C ASP A 147 -12.31 -17.29 -1.38
N CYS A 148 -13.28 -16.47 -0.97
CA CYS A 148 -14.00 -16.58 0.30
C CYS A 148 -15.52 -16.47 0.15
N CYS A 149 -16.06 -16.92 -0.97
CA CYS A 149 -17.50 -17.02 -1.22
C CYS A 149 -17.83 -18.16 -2.21
N ALA A 150 -19.11 -18.47 -2.36
CA ALA A 150 -19.58 -19.28 -3.49
C ALA A 150 -19.82 -18.40 -4.73
N ARG A 151 -20.01 -19.01 -5.92
CA ARG A 151 -20.39 -18.25 -7.13
C ARG A 151 -21.66 -17.42 -6.92
N ARG A 152 -22.59 -17.92 -6.12
CA ARG A 152 -23.81 -17.24 -5.67
C ARG A 152 -24.11 -17.62 -4.23
N GLY A 153 -24.42 -16.64 -3.41
CA GLY A 153 -24.64 -16.78 -1.97
C GLY A 153 -23.37 -17.08 -1.17
N SER A 154 -23.56 -17.24 0.14
CA SER A 154 -22.53 -17.67 1.11
C SER A 154 -21.24 -16.84 1.05
N PHE A 155 -21.29 -15.62 1.56
CA PHE A 155 -20.10 -14.78 1.77
C PHE A 155 -19.44 -15.09 3.11
N SER A 156 -18.16 -15.47 3.11
CA SER A 156 -17.40 -15.85 4.30
C SER A 156 -16.03 -15.16 4.41
N CYS A 157 -15.85 -14.02 3.75
CA CYS A 157 -14.63 -13.19 3.88
C CYS A 157 -14.55 -12.42 5.20
N LEU A 158 -15.56 -12.56 6.06
CA LEU A 158 -15.62 -11.96 7.38
C LEU A 158 -14.77 -12.81 8.32
N GLY A 159 -13.88 -12.19 9.09
CA GLY A 159 -13.06 -12.89 10.08
C GLY A 159 -13.88 -13.67 11.11
N SER A 160 -13.23 -14.57 11.86
CA SER A 160 -13.85 -15.51 12.81
C SER A 160 -14.58 -14.91 14.00
N GLN A 161 -14.53 -13.59 14.18
CA GLN A 161 -15.30 -12.87 15.18
C GLN A 161 -16.23 -11.92 14.45
N ASP A 162 -17.52 -12.07 14.72
CA ASP A 162 -18.58 -11.24 14.15
C ASP A 162 -18.15 -9.77 14.05
N ALA A 163 -18.31 -9.27 12.83
CA ALA A 163 -18.32 -7.90 12.33
C ALA A 163 -19.23 -6.92 13.12
N ALA A 164 -19.36 -7.07 14.43
CA ALA A 164 -20.34 -6.39 15.29
C ALA A 164 -20.12 -4.87 15.38
N ARG A 165 -18.94 -4.38 14.98
CA ARG A 165 -18.70 -2.96 14.67
C ARG A 165 -18.43 -2.88 13.19
N GLY A 166 -19.40 -2.34 12.46
CA GLY A 166 -19.35 -2.35 11.01
C GLY A 166 -18.40 -1.30 10.48
N SER A 167 -17.10 -1.54 10.59
CA SER A 167 -16.08 -0.69 10.00
C SER A 167 -15.41 -1.38 8.83
N GLY A 168 -14.92 -0.56 7.90
CA GLY A 168 -14.18 -1.03 6.74
C GLY A 168 -13.27 0.04 6.18
N ILE A 169 -12.32 -0.43 5.38
CA ILE A 169 -11.45 0.41 4.57
C ILE A 169 -12.04 0.45 3.15
N VAL A 170 -12.13 1.64 2.57
CA VAL A 170 -12.55 1.78 1.17
C VAL A 170 -11.45 1.29 0.25
N LEU A 171 -11.79 0.36 -0.63
CA LEU A 171 -10.89 -0.25 -1.60
C LEU A 171 -10.95 0.50 -2.93
N SER A 172 -9.79 0.78 -3.52
CA SER A 172 -9.69 1.24 -4.90
C SER A 172 -9.61 0.05 -5.85
N ASP A 173 -10.60 -0.10 -6.74
CA ASP A 173 -10.68 -1.21 -7.70
C ASP A 173 -10.14 -0.78 -9.07
N SER A 174 -8.80 -0.73 -9.19
CA SER A 174 -8.12 -0.31 -10.43
C SER A 174 -8.53 -1.12 -11.66
N ASP A 175 -8.78 -2.42 -11.48
CA ASP A 175 -9.10 -3.35 -12.56
C ASP A 175 -10.62 -3.45 -12.85
N GLY A 176 -11.43 -2.77 -12.03
CA GLY A 176 -12.89 -2.79 -12.09
C GLY A 176 -13.50 -4.18 -11.84
N ILE A 177 -12.76 -5.11 -11.22
CA ILE A 177 -13.19 -6.52 -11.08
C ILE A 177 -14.28 -6.63 -10.03
N PHE A 178 -14.09 -6.00 -8.87
CA PHE A 178 -15.07 -6.00 -7.80
C PHE A 178 -16.31 -5.17 -8.16
N THR A 179 -16.12 -4.09 -8.91
CA THR A 179 -17.21 -3.27 -9.45
C THR A 179 -18.10 -4.07 -10.40
N LYS A 180 -17.50 -4.90 -11.27
CA LYS A 180 -18.24 -5.85 -12.12
C LYS A 180 -18.97 -6.90 -11.30
N ALA A 181 -18.34 -7.43 -10.25
CA ALA A 181 -18.98 -8.39 -9.35
C ALA A 181 -20.18 -7.75 -8.61
N ALA A 182 -20.05 -6.53 -8.09
CA ALA A 182 -21.12 -5.79 -7.43
C ALA A 182 -22.30 -5.52 -8.39
N ARG A 183 -22.02 -5.09 -9.62
CA ARG A 183 -23.06 -4.89 -10.65
C ARG A 183 -23.77 -6.20 -11.00
N MET A 184 -23.03 -7.30 -11.12
CA MET A 184 -23.63 -8.63 -11.33
C MET A 184 -24.52 -9.03 -10.15
N ALA A 185 -24.07 -8.77 -8.93
CA ALA A 185 -24.84 -9.03 -7.72
C ALA A 185 -26.15 -8.22 -7.66
N GLN A 186 -26.11 -6.95 -8.08
CA GLN A 186 -27.31 -6.11 -8.20
C GLN A 186 -28.36 -6.77 -9.10
N SER A 187 -27.94 -7.23 -10.29
CA SER A 187 -28.83 -7.89 -11.25
C SER A 187 -29.36 -9.25 -10.73
N VAL A 188 -28.51 -10.08 -10.12
CA VAL A 188 -28.89 -11.42 -9.65
C VAL A 188 -29.81 -11.37 -8.43
N HIS A 189 -29.61 -10.41 -7.53
CA HIS A 189 -30.36 -10.29 -6.28
C HIS A 189 -31.49 -9.26 -6.32
N GLY A 190 -31.75 -8.65 -7.49
CA GLY A 190 -32.88 -7.75 -7.70
C GLY A 190 -32.74 -6.39 -7.01
N PHE A 191 -31.50 -5.88 -6.90
CA PHE A 191 -31.27 -4.49 -6.49
C PHE A 191 -31.34 -3.56 -7.70
N ASP A 192 -31.68 -2.29 -7.45
CA ASP A 192 -31.57 -1.24 -8.44
C ASP A 192 -30.14 -1.14 -8.95
N ILE A 193 -29.99 -1.05 -10.27
CA ILE A 193 -28.68 -0.97 -10.93
C ILE A 193 -28.14 0.44 -10.72
N LEU A 194 -27.10 0.57 -9.89
CA LEU A 194 -26.45 1.84 -9.66
C LEU A 194 -25.33 2.09 -10.68
N PRO A 195 -25.05 3.35 -11.04
CA PRO A 195 -23.82 3.72 -11.74
C PRO A 195 -22.58 3.34 -10.92
N GLU A 196 -21.47 3.04 -11.59
CA GLU A 196 -20.21 2.64 -10.95
C GLU A 196 -19.69 3.73 -9.99
N SER A 197 -19.94 5.00 -10.28
CA SER A 197 -19.59 6.13 -9.41
C SER A 197 -20.35 6.19 -8.09
N GLN A 198 -21.35 5.32 -7.89
CA GLN A 198 -22.12 5.24 -6.64
C GLN A 198 -21.82 3.98 -5.83
N ILE A 199 -21.00 3.08 -6.38
CA ILE A 199 -20.64 1.81 -5.74
C ILE A 199 -19.35 2.04 -4.96
N LEU A 200 -19.41 1.90 -3.64
CA LEU A 200 -18.22 1.87 -2.79
C LEU A 200 -17.91 0.45 -2.38
N LEU A 201 -16.65 0.10 -2.56
CA LEU A 201 -16.09 -1.20 -2.24
C LEU A 201 -15.32 -1.10 -0.94
N LEU A 202 -15.51 -2.08 -0.06
CA LEU A 202 -15.00 -2.05 1.31
C LEU A 202 -14.32 -3.36 1.65
N VAL A 203 -13.14 -3.30 2.25
CA VAL A 203 -12.58 -4.42 2.99
C VAL A 203 -13.07 -4.32 4.42
N TRP A 204 -13.86 -5.30 4.85
CA TRP A 204 -14.49 -5.25 6.15
C TRP A 204 -13.55 -5.70 7.26
N MET A 205 -13.43 -4.89 8.30
CA MET A 205 -12.51 -5.16 9.40
C MET A 205 -12.90 -4.45 10.69
N ARG A 206 -12.56 -5.09 11.82
CA ARG A 206 -12.91 -4.59 13.15
C ARG A 206 -12.23 -3.27 13.50
N GLU A 207 -10.95 -3.14 13.15
CA GLU A 207 -10.11 -2.01 13.55
C GLU A 207 -9.21 -1.57 12.38
N PRO A 208 -9.67 -0.62 11.56
CA PRO A 208 -8.94 -0.22 10.37
C PRO A 208 -7.71 0.65 10.69
N THR A 209 -7.72 1.35 11.83
CA THR A 209 -6.59 2.15 12.31
C THR A 209 -5.37 1.29 12.66
N LEU A 210 -5.58 0.10 13.21
CA LEU A 210 -4.50 -0.86 13.48
C LEU A 210 -3.84 -1.36 12.19
N TYR A 211 -4.60 -1.47 11.10
CA TYR A 211 -4.05 -1.88 9.82
C TYR A 211 -3.14 -0.81 9.22
N ALA A 212 -3.57 0.47 9.24
CA ALA A 212 -2.70 1.57 8.84
C ALA A 212 -1.42 1.63 9.69
N ALA A 213 -1.54 1.45 11.01
CA ALA A 213 -0.38 1.37 11.89
C ALA A 213 0.54 0.17 11.56
N SER A 214 -0.04 -0.96 11.17
CA SER A 214 0.71 -2.16 10.77
C SER A 214 1.51 -1.94 9.47
N LEU A 215 0.93 -1.25 8.47
CA LEU A 215 1.64 -0.90 7.23
C LEU A 215 2.89 -0.07 7.54
N GLN A 216 2.74 0.94 8.40
CA GLN A 216 3.84 1.80 8.82
C GLN A 216 4.92 1.01 9.58
N ALA A 217 4.51 0.14 10.51
CA ALA A 217 5.43 -0.70 11.28
C ALA A 217 6.19 -1.70 10.38
N SER A 218 5.50 -2.33 9.42
CA SER A 218 6.12 -3.20 8.43
C SER A 218 7.12 -2.43 7.56
N ALA A 219 6.76 -1.25 7.05
CA ALA A 219 7.67 -0.39 6.29
C ALA A 219 8.94 -0.04 7.10
N MET A 220 8.79 0.41 8.35
CA MET A 220 9.91 0.72 9.23
C MET A 220 10.81 -0.50 9.50
N THR A 221 10.23 -1.69 9.63
CA THR A 221 10.98 -2.94 9.82
C THR A 221 11.81 -3.27 8.58
N PHE A 222 11.24 -3.16 7.37
CA PHE A 222 11.98 -3.37 6.12
C PHE A 222 13.08 -2.33 5.90
N VAL A 223 12.83 -1.06 6.25
CA VAL A 223 13.87 -0.01 6.25
C VAL A 223 15.02 -0.38 7.19
N GLY A 224 14.72 -0.82 8.41
CA GLY A 224 15.74 -1.26 9.36
C GLY A 224 16.59 -2.41 8.83
N ILE A 225 15.95 -3.46 8.30
CA ILE A 225 16.62 -4.63 7.74
C ILE A 225 17.54 -4.24 6.57
N THR A 226 17.05 -3.43 5.63
CA THR A 226 17.82 -3.02 4.44
C THR A 226 19.01 -2.13 4.81
N ILE A 227 18.87 -1.23 5.80
CA ILE A 227 19.97 -0.43 6.33
C ILE A 227 21.05 -1.31 6.98
N ILE A 228 20.64 -2.27 7.82
CA ILE A 228 21.58 -3.20 8.48
C ILE A 228 22.30 -4.04 7.44
N ALA A 229 21.59 -4.59 6.45
CA ALA A 229 22.18 -5.39 5.38
C ALA A 229 23.22 -4.59 4.57
N PHE A 230 22.91 -3.35 4.20
CA PHE A 230 23.84 -2.49 3.47
C PHE A 230 25.06 -2.11 4.33
N PHE A 231 24.87 -1.88 5.62
CA PHE A 231 25.97 -1.59 6.55
C PHE A 231 26.94 -2.78 6.68
N LEU A 232 26.41 -4.00 6.84
CA LEU A 232 27.22 -5.22 6.90
C LEU A 232 27.99 -5.46 5.59
N LEU A 233 27.34 -5.25 4.44
CA LEU A 233 27.99 -5.33 3.13
C LEU A 233 29.14 -4.30 3.02
N GLY A 234 28.92 -3.08 3.49
CA GLY A 234 29.94 -2.04 3.54
C GLY A 234 31.13 -2.41 4.42
N LEU A 235 30.90 -3.02 5.59
CA LEU A 235 31.96 -3.51 6.48
C LEU A 235 32.77 -4.62 5.82
N CYS A 236 32.12 -5.59 5.17
CA CYS A 236 32.81 -6.67 4.46
C CYS A 236 33.68 -6.12 3.32
N LEU A 237 33.15 -5.22 2.48
CA LEU A 237 33.90 -4.59 1.40
C LEU A 237 35.07 -3.76 1.92
N GLY A 238 34.87 -3.02 3.01
CA GLY A 238 35.94 -2.26 3.68
C GLY A 238 37.05 -3.18 4.19
N HIS A 239 36.70 -4.31 4.82
CA HIS A 239 37.67 -5.27 5.34
C HIS A 239 38.48 -5.93 4.22
N CYS A 240 37.84 -6.31 3.10
CA CYS A 240 38.52 -6.83 1.92
C CYS A 240 39.44 -5.78 1.25
N ALA A 241 39.01 -4.51 1.21
CA ALA A 241 39.83 -3.42 0.68
C ALA A 241 41.09 -3.19 1.53
N VAL A 242 40.99 -3.25 2.86
CA VAL A 242 42.16 -3.11 3.75
C VAL A 242 43.13 -4.28 3.59
N GLN A 243 42.63 -5.51 3.47
CA GLN A 243 43.46 -6.70 3.30
C GLN A 243 44.21 -6.74 1.95
N SER A 244 43.67 -6.11 0.91
CA SER A 244 44.27 -6.07 -0.43
C SER A 244 45.31 -4.97 -0.60
N LEU A 245 45.43 -4.03 0.35
CA LEU A 245 46.49 -3.02 0.31
C LEU A 245 47.84 -3.65 0.69
N PRO A 246 48.90 -3.48 -0.13
CA PRO A 246 50.21 -4.03 0.19
C PRO A 246 50.72 -3.41 1.49
N GLN A 247 51.00 -4.26 2.48
CA GLN A 247 51.66 -3.87 3.73
C GLN A 247 52.98 -3.17 3.36
N ARG A 248 53.08 -1.84 3.59
CA ARG A 248 54.36 -1.14 3.54
C ARG A 248 55.23 -1.74 4.64
N LYS A 249 56.12 -2.67 4.27
CA LYS A 249 57.19 -3.11 5.17
C LYS A 249 58.05 -1.88 5.49
N PHE A 250 58.07 -1.50 6.76
CA PHE A 250 59.04 -0.56 7.33
C PHE A 250 60.42 -1.24 7.40
#